data_AF-A0A8S3IGP8-F1
#
_entry.id   AF-A0A8S3IGP8-F1
#
_cell.length_a   1.000
_cell.length_b   1.000
_cell.length_c   1.000
_cell.angle_alpha   90.00
_cell.angle_beta   90.00
_cell.angle_gamma   90.00
#
_symmetry.space_group_name_H-M   'P 1'
#
loop_
_entity.id
_entity.type
_entity.pdbx_description
1 polymer ?
#
loop_
_entity_poly.entity_id
_entity_poly.type
_entity_poly.pdbx_seq_one_letter_code
_entity_poly.pdbx_strand_id
1 'polypeptide(L)'
;NFDVISCESCKSFFRRNALRNPPPECARQGLCQITFESRRRCSSCRLFKCLNSGMSRDRLVLAEKKANKHRKKDETFDLDLETNIMVHNELVSPLNSDFFMISNCLQQSSVETKRGLLSQEDFQRIEYIQLLYQRRIELARDGLPWNPSLHSFTFLQKLNSHSVPLIRLLTFFKQIPEFDQLDVDDKVTLIKFNLLPLLCINCTLSYKTETDQIVETDSDAPWDSAVMQDVYGY
;
A
#
# COMPACT_ATOMS: atom_id res chain seq x y z
N ASN A 1 10.97 5.17 22.93
CA ASN A 1 11.95 5.46 21.86
C ASN A 1 11.30 5.32 20.48
N PHE A 2 10.19 6.03 20.21
CA PHE A 2 9.55 6.01 18.89
C PHE A 2 9.41 4.59 18.30
N ASP A 3 8.98 3.64 19.13
CA ASP A 3 8.67 2.25 18.77
C ASP A 3 9.85 1.31 18.41
N VAL A 4 11.09 1.76 18.62
CA VAL A 4 12.32 0.96 18.38
C VAL A 4 13.30 1.09 19.54
N ILE A 5 14.05 0.03 19.85
CA ILE A 5 15.20 0.14 20.77
C ILE A 5 16.30 0.94 20.07
N SER A 6 16.66 2.10 20.64
CA SER A 6 17.65 2.99 20.07
C SER A 6 18.50 3.62 21.15
N CYS A 7 19.77 3.89 20.86
CA CYS A 7 20.60 4.70 21.74
C CYS A 7 20.05 6.14 21.89
N GLU A 8 20.35 6.78 23.03
CA GLU A 8 19.82 8.11 23.36
C GLU A 8 20.17 9.18 22.31
N SER A 9 21.35 9.04 21.68
CA SER A 9 21.78 9.96 20.62
C SER A 9 20.91 9.88 19.36
N CYS A 10 20.41 8.68 19.00
CA CYS A 10 19.56 8.49 17.81
C CYS A 10 18.12 8.94 18.10
N LYS A 11 17.62 8.68 19.31
CA LYS A 11 16.34 9.21 19.79
C LYS A 11 16.31 10.73 19.76
N SER A 12 17.33 11.39 20.33
CA SER A 12 17.44 12.86 20.33
C SER A 12 17.68 13.45 18.95
N PHE A 13 18.37 12.73 18.08
CA PHE A 13 18.56 13.11 16.68
C PHE A 13 17.24 13.04 15.90
N PHE A 14 16.50 11.94 16.03
CA PHE A 14 15.23 11.71 15.34
C PHE A 14 14.20 12.78 15.68
N ARG A 15 14.01 13.06 16.99
CA ARG A 15 13.11 14.14 17.44
C ARG A 15 13.39 15.50 16.79
N ARG A 16 14.65 15.85 16.53
CA ARG A 16 15.04 17.15 15.94
C ARG A 16 14.93 17.20 14.42
N ASN A 17 15.01 16.06 13.74
CA ASN A 17 15.15 16.03 12.28
C ASN A 17 13.96 15.40 11.56
N ALA A 18 13.13 14.61 12.25
CA ALA A 18 12.04 13.87 11.61
C ALA A 18 10.97 14.77 10.98
N LEU A 19 10.72 15.95 11.56
CA LEU A 19 9.74 16.94 11.10
C LEU A 19 10.39 18.18 10.45
N ARG A 20 11.71 18.15 10.20
CA ARG A 20 12.43 19.30 9.65
C ARG A 20 12.06 19.50 8.17
N ASN A 21 11.74 20.75 7.81
CA ASN A 21 11.50 21.19 6.44
C ASN A 21 12.41 22.42 6.15
N PRO A 22 13.28 22.40 5.13
CA PRO A 22 13.55 21.28 4.22
C PRO A 22 14.24 20.10 4.94
N PRO A 23 14.02 18.85 4.47
CA PRO A 23 14.69 17.69 5.02
C PRO A 23 16.21 17.80 4.80
N PRO A 24 17.01 17.14 5.66
CA PRO A 24 18.46 17.12 5.46
C PRO A 24 18.81 16.42 4.14
N GLU A 25 19.67 17.07 3.35
CA GLU A 25 20.15 16.54 2.08
C GLU A 25 21.45 15.75 2.23
N CYS A 26 21.69 14.82 1.30
CA CYS A 26 22.88 13.98 1.27
C CYS A 26 23.82 14.40 0.14
N ALA A 27 25.05 14.79 0.48
CA ALA A 27 26.09 15.08 -0.51
C ALA A 27 26.62 13.85 -1.27
N ARG A 28 26.24 12.62 -0.87
CA ARG A 28 26.71 11.35 -1.45
C ARG A 28 25.56 10.45 -1.92
N GLN A 29 24.49 11.07 -2.44
CA GLN A 29 23.37 10.36 -3.10
C GLN A 29 22.76 9.22 -2.25
N GLY A 30 22.67 9.39 -0.93
CA GLY A 30 22.05 8.38 -0.05
C GLY A 30 22.94 7.20 0.36
N LEU A 31 24.16 7.05 -0.19
CA LEU A 31 25.02 5.87 0.00
C LEU A 31 25.91 5.92 1.27
N CYS A 32 25.58 6.74 2.25
CA CYS A 32 26.41 6.88 3.46
C CYS A 32 26.20 5.70 4.42
N GLN A 33 27.24 4.93 4.71
CA GLN A 33 27.21 3.95 5.79
C GLN A 33 27.18 4.62 7.18
N ILE A 34 26.17 4.32 7.98
CA ILE A 34 25.95 4.89 9.32
C ILE A 34 26.38 3.90 10.42
N THR A 35 27.51 4.16 11.06
CA THR A 35 28.08 3.44 12.22
C THR A 35 28.09 4.32 13.47
N PHE A 36 28.58 3.82 14.60
CA PHE A 36 28.71 4.62 15.83
C PHE A 36 29.59 5.86 15.65
N GLU A 37 30.66 5.74 14.85
CA GLU A 37 31.66 6.76 14.55
C GLU A 37 31.19 7.68 13.41
N SER A 38 30.59 7.10 12.35
CA SER A 38 30.25 7.85 11.12
C SER A 38 28.89 8.53 11.15
N ARG A 39 28.01 8.21 12.12
CA ARG A 39 26.63 8.74 12.19
C ARG A 39 26.52 10.27 12.26
N ARG A 40 27.58 11.00 12.60
CA ARG A 40 27.55 12.47 12.61
C ARG A 40 27.82 13.08 11.23
N ARG A 41 28.35 12.31 10.28
CA ARG A 41 28.81 12.80 8.96
C ARG A 41 27.69 13.10 7.98
N CYS A 42 26.54 12.44 8.11
CA CYS A 42 25.39 12.67 7.21
C CYS A 42 24.08 12.56 7.99
N SER A 43 23.41 13.70 8.19
CA SER A 43 22.09 13.76 8.83
C SER A 43 21.00 13.10 7.97
N SER A 44 21.06 13.25 6.65
CA SER A 44 20.10 12.65 5.70
C SER A 44 20.03 11.13 5.81
N CYS A 45 21.16 10.44 5.56
CA CYS A 45 21.23 8.98 5.64
C CYS A 45 21.00 8.45 7.06
N ARG A 46 21.37 9.22 8.09
CA ARG A 46 21.05 8.84 9.48
C ARG A 46 19.55 8.90 9.74
N LEU A 47 18.85 9.93 9.26
CA LEU A 47 17.41 10.05 9.41
C LEU A 47 16.68 8.94 8.66
N PHE A 48 17.12 8.64 7.44
CA PHE A 48 16.63 7.50 6.66
C PHE A 48 16.81 6.18 7.41
N LYS A 49 18.00 5.92 7.97
CA LYS A 49 18.24 4.72 8.79
C LYS A 49 17.34 4.65 10.03
N CYS A 50 17.08 5.79 10.69
CA CYS A 50 16.14 5.83 11.82
C CYS A 50 14.72 5.42 11.42
N LEU A 51 14.22 5.93 10.28
CA LEU A 51 12.91 5.57 9.74
C LEU A 51 12.85 4.08 9.37
N ASN A 52 13.85 3.58 8.64
CA ASN A 52 13.93 2.15 8.27
C ASN A 52 14.07 1.21 9.46
N SER A 53 14.62 1.69 10.58
CA SER A 53 14.67 0.90 11.82
C SER A 53 13.31 0.80 12.50
N GLY A 54 12.29 1.56 12.04
CA GLY A 54 10.93 1.59 12.57
C GLY A 54 10.55 2.83 13.38
N MET A 55 11.36 3.90 13.38
CA MET A 55 11.02 5.12 14.13
C MET A 55 9.87 5.89 13.46
N SER A 56 8.74 6.08 14.14
CA SER A 56 7.54 6.74 13.58
C SER A 56 7.51 8.26 13.78
N ARG A 57 7.18 9.00 12.71
CA ARG A 57 6.93 10.46 12.70
C ARG A 57 5.64 10.83 13.42
N ASP A 58 4.59 10.03 13.29
CA ASP A 58 3.25 10.34 13.82
C ASP A 58 3.27 10.45 15.35
N ARG A 59 4.11 9.64 15.99
CA ARG A 59 4.26 9.64 17.44
C ARG A 59 4.98 10.89 17.97
N LEU A 60 5.85 11.51 17.17
CA LEU A 60 6.44 12.81 17.51
C LEU A 60 5.38 13.91 17.50
N VAL A 61 4.53 13.95 16.47
CA VAL A 61 3.43 14.92 16.36
C VAL A 61 2.44 14.77 17.52
N LEU A 62 2.10 13.54 17.89
CA LEU A 62 1.25 13.26 19.06
C LEU A 62 1.90 13.68 20.39
N ALA A 63 3.21 13.49 20.54
CA ALA A 63 3.95 13.91 21.73
C ALA A 63 4.05 15.44 21.84
N GLU A 64 4.31 16.14 20.74
CA GLU A 64 4.34 17.61 20.69
C GLU A 64 2.96 18.22 20.96
N LYS A 65 1.87 17.63 20.43
CA LYS A 65 0.50 18.03 20.75
C LYS A 65 0.17 17.89 22.25
N LYS A 66 0.63 16.81 22.90
CA LYS A 66 0.46 16.60 24.35
C LYS A 66 1.29 17.58 25.20
N ALA A 67 2.50 17.91 24.77
CA ALA A 67 3.36 18.90 25.43
C ALA A 67 2.81 20.33 25.28
N ASN A 68 2.31 20.70 24.10
CA ASN A 68 1.67 22.00 23.86
C ASN A 68 0.34 22.16 24.62
N LYS A 69 -0.39 21.06 24.87
CA LYS A 69 -1.60 21.08 25.71
C LYS A 69 -1.30 21.34 27.20
N HIS A 70 -0.10 20.98 27.67
CA HIS A 70 0.36 21.33 29.02
C HIS A 70 0.86 22.79 29.10
N ARG A 71 1.52 23.31 28.06
CA ARG A 71 1.93 24.74 28.02
C ARG A 71 0.74 25.69 27.92
N LYS A 72 -0.33 25.32 27.19
CA LYS A 72 -1.55 26.16 27.04
C LYS A 72 -2.42 26.28 28.31
N LYS A 73 -2.11 25.59 29.40
CA LYS A 73 -2.81 25.76 30.68
C LYS A 73 -2.28 26.93 31.52
N ASP A 74 -1.07 27.42 31.24
CA ASP A 74 -0.41 28.43 32.06
C ASP A 74 -0.43 29.85 31.45
N GLU A 75 -0.81 30.01 30.18
CA GLU A 75 -0.82 31.33 29.53
C GLU A 75 -2.15 31.55 28.79
N THR A 76 -3.14 32.05 29.52
CA THR A 76 -4.29 32.75 28.96
C THR A 76 -3.97 34.23 28.95
N PHE A 77 -3.40 34.76 27.86
CA PHE A 77 -3.58 36.15 27.43
C PHE A 77 -2.98 36.38 26.02
N ASP A 78 -3.77 37.05 25.18
CA ASP A 78 -3.50 37.73 23.90
C ASP A 78 -3.09 36.97 22.61
N LEU A 79 -4.09 36.95 21.71
CA LEU A 79 -4.14 37.32 20.26
C LEU A 79 -3.00 36.96 19.27
N ASP A 80 -3.50 36.48 18.12
CA ASP A 80 -3.02 36.59 16.73
C ASP A 80 -1.72 35.89 16.30
N LEU A 81 -1.85 34.83 15.50
CA LEU A 81 -1.46 34.85 14.07
C LEU A 81 -1.81 33.53 13.37
N GLU A 82 -2.40 33.69 12.18
CA GLU A 82 -2.78 32.64 11.23
C GLU A 82 -1.59 31.75 10.81
N THR A 83 -1.81 30.45 10.66
CA THR A 83 -0.98 29.63 9.76
C THR A 83 -1.85 28.83 8.79
N ASN A 84 -1.90 29.34 7.56
CA ASN A 84 -2.33 28.63 6.36
C ASN A 84 -1.45 27.40 6.15
N ILE A 85 -2.04 26.19 6.12
CA ILE A 85 -1.39 24.99 5.59
C ILE A 85 -2.09 24.64 4.29
N MET A 86 -1.45 25.05 3.19
CA MET A 86 -1.76 24.56 1.84
C MET A 86 -1.28 23.12 1.73
N VAL A 87 -2.21 22.21 1.44
CA VAL A 87 -1.91 20.84 1.00
C VAL A 87 -1.80 20.90 -0.52
N HIS A 88 -0.61 20.62 -1.07
CA HIS A 88 -0.47 20.38 -2.50
C HIS A 88 0.15 19.00 -2.76
N ASN A 89 -0.62 18.22 -3.54
CA ASN A 89 -0.20 17.06 -4.33
C ASN A 89 0.98 17.42 -5.23
N GLU A 90 1.94 16.51 -5.40
CA GLU A 90 2.60 16.27 -6.69
C GLU A 90 3.36 14.93 -6.76
N LEU A 91 2.89 14.08 -7.69
CA LEU A 91 3.58 13.28 -8.71
C LEU A 91 4.75 12.34 -8.33
N VAL A 92 4.50 11.04 -8.58
CA VAL A 92 5.45 9.91 -8.51
C VAL A 92 6.09 9.66 -9.89
N SER A 93 7.40 9.36 -9.90
CA SER A 93 8.10 8.24 -10.62
C SER A 93 9.58 8.56 -10.95
N PRO A 94 10.50 7.58 -11.17
CA PRO A 94 10.33 6.11 -11.18
C PRO A 94 11.34 5.29 -10.33
N LEU A 95 10.84 4.13 -9.89
CA LEU A 95 11.41 2.77 -9.81
C LEU A 95 12.93 2.60 -10.06
N ASN A 96 13.63 1.95 -9.11
CA ASN A 96 14.68 0.94 -9.42
C ASN A 96 15.32 0.17 -8.22
N SER A 97 14.85 0.28 -6.96
CA SER A 97 15.50 -0.44 -5.83
C SER A 97 14.72 -1.59 -5.20
N ASP A 98 13.43 -1.75 -5.51
CA ASP A 98 12.53 -2.50 -4.62
C ASP A 98 12.44 -4.01 -4.93
N PHE A 99 13.01 -4.46 -6.04
CA PHE A 99 12.92 -5.87 -6.45
C PHE A 99 13.82 -6.82 -5.63
N PHE A 100 14.89 -6.31 -4.99
CA PHE A 100 15.86 -7.17 -4.28
C PHE A 100 15.52 -7.41 -2.80
N MET A 101 14.57 -6.65 -2.21
CA MET A 101 14.28 -6.70 -0.77
C MET A 101 13.25 -7.77 -0.36
N ILE A 102 12.43 -8.26 -1.29
CA ILE A 102 11.33 -9.20 -0.96
C ILE A 102 11.85 -10.63 -0.74
N SER A 103 12.91 -11.05 -1.44
CA SER A 103 13.37 -12.44 -1.40
C SER A 103 14.09 -12.84 -0.10
N ASN A 104 14.65 -11.89 0.67
CA ASN A 104 15.44 -12.21 1.86
C ASN A 104 14.62 -12.28 3.16
N CYS A 105 13.33 -11.96 3.11
CA CYS A 105 12.49 -11.96 4.31
C CYS A 105 11.89 -13.35 4.66
N LEU A 106 11.97 -14.32 3.74
CA LEU A 106 11.35 -15.65 3.88
C LEU A 106 12.25 -16.72 4.55
N GLN A 107 13.50 -16.42 4.93
CA GLN A 107 14.44 -17.46 5.38
C GLN A 107 15.05 -17.30 6.78
N GLN A 108 14.61 -16.34 7.61
CA GLN A 108 15.11 -16.20 8.99
C GLN A 108 13.99 -16.10 10.01
N SER A 109 13.33 -17.22 10.29
CA SER A 109 12.41 -17.38 11.41
C SER A 109 13.07 -18.13 12.56
N SER A 110 13.68 -17.40 13.50
CA SER A 110 13.87 -17.87 14.90
C SER A 110 14.39 -16.78 15.84
N VAL A 111 13.70 -15.64 15.95
CA VAL A 111 13.80 -14.80 17.16
C VAL A 111 12.42 -14.26 17.53
N GLU A 112 11.92 -14.73 18.67
CA GLU A 112 10.67 -14.30 19.31
C GLU A 112 10.62 -12.77 19.43
N THR A 113 9.84 -12.12 18.58
CA THR A 113 9.53 -10.69 18.65
C THR A 113 8.03 -10.49 18.88
N LYS A 114 7.59 -10.70 20.13
CA LYS A 114 6.26 -10.27 20.57
C LYS A 114 6.24 -8.75 20.72
N ARG A 115 5.94 -8.06 19.60
CA ARG A 115 5.20 -6.77 19.49
C ARG A 115 5.03 -6.49 18.00
N GLY A 116 4.12 -7.22 17.37
CA GLY A 116 3.75 -7.01 15.96
C GLY A 116 3.04 -5.67 15.77
N LEU A 117 3.26 -5.04 14.62
CA LEU A 117 2.53 -3.85 14.15
C LEU A 117 1.01 -4.12 14.01
N LEU A 118 0.67 -5.40 13.85
CA LEU A 118 -0.67 -5.94 13.72
C LEU A 118 -1.06 -6.69 15.00
N SER A 119 -2.27 -6.44 15.47
CA SER A 119 -2.90 -7.19 16.55
C SER A 119 -3.36 -8.57 16.06
N GLN A 120 -3.69 -9.47 16.99
CA GLN A 120 -4.28 -10.77 16.65
C GLN A 120 -5.62 -10.62 15.91
N GLU A 121 -6.37 -9.55 16.22
CA GLU A 121 -7.62 -9.21 15.54
C GLU A 121 -7.37 -8.78 14.09
N ASP A 122 -6.26 -8.06 13.82
CA ASP A 122 -5.90 -7.66 12.47
C ASP A 122 -5.52 -8.87 11.60
N PHE A 123 -4.82 -9.85 12.17
CA PHE A 123 -4.55 -11.11 11.47
C PHE A 123 -5.84 -11.85 11.11
N GLN A 124 -6.80 -11.90 12.03
CA GLN A 124 -8.12 -12.50 11.77
C GLN A 124 -8.88 -11.76 10.66
N ARG A 125 -8.82 -10.42 10.65
CA ARG A 125 -9.42 -9.60 9.58
C ARG A 125 -8.76 -9.87 8.23
N ILE A 126 -7.42 -9.93 8.18
CA ILE A 126 -6.69 -10.21 6.94
C ILE A 126 -7.06 -11.59 6.40
N GLU A 127 -7.07 -12.61 7.25
CA GLU A 127 -7.46 -13.98 6.86
C GLU A 127 -8.90 -14.03 6.35
N TYR A 128 -9.81 -13.33 7.02
CA TYR A 128 -11.20 -13.23 6.59
C TYR A 128 -11.34 -12.58 5.20
N ILE A 129 -10.67 -11.45 4.97
CA ILE A 129 -10.68 -10.78 3.66
C ILE A 129 -10.07 -11.66 2.56
N GLN A 130 -8.99 -12.40 2.87
CA GLN A 130 -8.39 -13.36 1.94
C GLN A 130 -9.38 -14.46 1.54
N LEU A 131 -10.13 -15.00 2.51
CA LEU A 131 -11.15 -16.01 2.26
C LEU A 131 -12.28 -15.47 1.37
N LEU A 132 -12.80 -14.27 1.65
CA LEU A 132 -13.83 -13.64 0.83
C LEU A 132 -13.33 -13.39 -0.61
N TYR A 133 -12.08 -12.93 -0.73
CA TYR A 133 -11.46 -12.72 -2.03
C TYR A 133 -11.38 -14.01 -2.82
N GLN A 134 -10.95 -15.14 -2.23
CA GLN A 134 -10.92 -16.43 -2.92
C GLN A 134 -12.32 -16.89 -3.37
N ARG A 135 -13.33 -16.72 -2.50
CA ARG A 135 -14.72 -17.13 -2.76
C ARG A 135 -15.38 -16.36 -3.91
N ARG A 136 -14.87 -15.17 -4.26
CA ARG A 136 -15.41 -14.33 -5.36
C ARG A 136 -15.55 -15.08 -6.69
N ILE A 137 -14.65 -16.03 -6.96
CA ILE A 137 -14.56 -16.78 -8.21
C ILE A 137 -15.78 -17.69 -8.38
N GLU A 138 -16.24 -18.31 -7.29
CA GLU A 138 -17.34 -19.28 -7.31
C GLU A 138 -18.69 -18.63 -7.57
N LEU A 139 -18.90 -17.43 -7.04
CA LEU A 139 -20.18 -16.72 -7.07
C LEU A 139 -20.44 -15.95 -8.38
N ALA A 140 -19.43 -15.80 -9.25
CA ALA A 140 -19.57 -15.15 -10.55
C ALA A 140 -19.79 -16.15 -11.70
N ARG A 141 -19.79 -17.47 -11.41
CA ARG A 141 -19.93 -18.53 -12.42
C ARG A 141 -21.32 -18.57 -13.08
N ASP A 142 -22.33 -17.99 -12.43
CA ASP A 142 -23.72 -17.99 -12.90
C ASP A 142 -24.02 -16.95 -14.01
N GLY A 143 -23.02 -16.17 -14.45
CA GLY A 143 -23.25 -15.01 -15.34
C GLY A 143 -22.75 -15.10 -16.77
N LEU A 144 -21.66 -15.83 -17.08
CA LEU A 144 -21.01 -15.74 -18.39
C LEU A 144 -20.32 -17.06 -18.80
N PRO A 145 -20.74 -17.70 -19.90
CA PRO A 145 -20.10 -18.91 -20.39
C PRO A 145 -18.87 -18.54 -21.21
N TRP A 146 -17.68 -18.62 -20.61
CA TRP A 146 -16.50 -18.90 -21.42
C TRP A 146 -16.64 -20.34 -21.93
N ASN A 147 -16.70 -20.49 -23.26
CA ASN A 147 -16.72 -21.79 -23.90
C ASN A 147 -15.39 -21.99 -24.65
N PRO A 148 -14.48 -22.84 -24.15
CA PRO A 148 -13.19 -23.10 -24.80
C PRO A 148 -13.32 -23.68 -26.22
N SER A 149 -14.51 -24.19 -26.57
CA SER A 149 -14.80 -24.76 -27.90
C SER A 149 -14.89 -23.71 -29.02
N LEU A 150 -15.06 -22.43 -28.69
CA LEU A 150 -15.17 -21.33 -29.66
C LEU A 150 -13.79 -20.71 -29.91
N HIS A 151 -12.99 -21.35 -30.76
CA HIS A 151 -11.65 -20.89 -31.15
C HIS A 151 -11.59 -19.56 -31.92
N SER A 152 -12.72 -18.86 -32.12
CA SER A 152 -12.77 -17.54 -32.76
C SER A 152 -13.47 -16.55 -31.84
N PHE A 153 -12.67 -15.79 -31.08
CA PHE A 153 -13.17 -14.63 -30.36
C PHE A 153 -13.35 -13.45 -31.32
N THR A 154 -14.58 -12.97 -31.45
CA THR A 154 -14.84 -11.67 -32.07
C THR A 154 -14.16 -10.57 -31.24
N PHE A 155 -13.79 -9.46 -31.88
CA PHE A 155 -13.23 -8.28 -31.19
C PHE A 155 -14.08 -7.85 -29.98
N LEU A 156 -15.42 -7.85 -30.12
CA LEU A 156 -16.33 -7.52 -29.03
C LEU A 156 -16.27 -8.52 -27.86
N GLN A 157 -16.08 -9.80 -28.13
CA GLN A 157 -15.90 -10.81 -27.06
C GLN A 157 -14.55 -10.64 -26.36
N LYS A 158 -13.49 -10.23 -27.07
CA LYS A 158 -12.20 -9.88 -26.45
C LYS A 158 -12.37 -8.70 -25.51
N LEU A 159 -13.01 -7.62 -25.96
CA LEU A 159 -13.31 -6.45 -25.12
C LEU A 159 -14.15 -6.80 -23.87
N ASN A 160 -15.17 -7.65 -24.05
CA ASN A 160 -16.08 -7.99 -22.96
C ASN A 160 -15.50 -8.98 -21.95
N SER A 161 -14.37 -9.63 -22.22
CA SER A 161 -13.80 -10.62 -21.31
C SER A 161 -13.38 -10.03 -19.94
N HIS A 162 -13.11 -8.72 -19.85
CA HIS A 162 -12.89 -8.03 -18.57
C HIS A 162 -14.13 -7.94 -17.68
N SER A 163 -15.34 -8.20 -18.21
CA SER A 163 -16.57 -8.14 -17.42
C SER A 163 -16.60 -9.21 -16.32
N VAL A 164 -15.95 -10.36 -16.53
CA VAL A 164 -15.94 -11.45 -15.54
C VAL A 164 -15.13 -11.07 -14.29
N PRO A 165 -13.83 -10.67 -14.38
CA PRO A 165 -13.09 -10.17 -13.22
C PRO A 165 -13.75 -8.97 -12.53
N LEU A 166 -14.39 -8.08 -13.29
CA LEU A 166 -15.13 -6.94 -12.74
C LEU A 166 -16.31 -7.41 -11.87
N ILE A 167 -17.15 -8.31 -12.38
CA ILE A 167 -18.28 -8.87 -11.62
C ILE A 167 -17.78 -9.59 -10.37
N ARG A 168 -16.68 -10.36 -10.47
CA ARG A 168 -16.04 -11.03 -9.33
C ARG A 168 -15.62 -10.03 -8.24
N LEU A 169 -14.95 -8.94 -8.61
CA LEU A 169 -14.55 -7.90 -7.65
C LEU A 169 -15.76 -7.20 -7.01
N LEU A 170 -16.82 -6.93 -7.77
CA LEU A 170 -18.06 -6.38 -7.23
C LEU A 170 -18.73 -7.35 -6.24
N THR A 171 -18.76 -8.63 -6.56
CA THR A 171 -19.27 -9.69 -5.67
C THR A 171 -18.40 -9.86 -4.42
N PHE A 172 -17.09 -9.63 -4.52
CA PHE A 172 -16.19 -9.58 -3.38
C PHE A 172 -16.54 -8.41 -2.44
N PHE A 173 -16.73 -7.19 -2.95
CA PHE A 173 -17.10 -6.04 -2.10
C PHE A 173 -18.42 -6.26 -1.35
N LYS A 174 -19.42 -6.84 -2.02
CA LYS A 174 -20.72 -7.20 -1.42
C LYS A 174 -20.64 -8.28 -0.35
N GLN A 175 -19.52 -8.99 -0.23
CA GLN A 175 -19.34 -9.99 0.85
C GLN A 175 -18.68 -9.38 2.08
N ILE A 176 -18.14 -8.17 2.00
CA ILE A 176 -17.48 -7.49 3.12
C ILE A 176 -18.57 -6.87 4.00
N PRO A 177 -18.79 -7.34 5.24
CA PRO A 177 -19.90 -6.87 6.08
C PRO A 177 -19.87 -5.37 6.35
N GLU A 178 -18.68 -4.78 6.49
CA GLU A 178 -18.49 -3.35 6.71
C GLU A 178 -18.85 -2.53 5.47
N PHE A 179 -18.63 -3.08 4.27
CA PHE A 179 -19.03 -2.44 3.02
C PHE A 179 -20.56 -2.43 2.88
N ASP A 180 -21.22 -3.53 3.25
CA ASP A 180 -22.68 -3.64 3.21
C ASP A 180 -23.41 -2.69 4.16
N GLN A 181 -22.75 -2.26 5.24
CA GLN A 181 -23.30 -1.29 6.20
C GLN A 181 -23.26 0.16 5.70
N LEU A 182 -22.49 0.46 4.65
CA LEU A 182 -22.41 1.80 4.07
C LEU A 182 -23.71 2.17 3.35
N ASP A 183 -23.94 3.48 3.22
CA ASP A 183 -25.03 3.98 2.40
C ASP A 183 -24.77 3.73 0.90
N VAL A 184 -25.81 3.92 0.09
CA VAL A 184 -25.74 3.62 -1.35
C VAL A 184 -24.77 4.58 -2.06
N ASP A 185 -24.71 5.84 -1.63
CA ASP A 185 -23.89 6.87 -2.27
C ASP A 185 -22.39 6.65 -2.02
N ASP A 186 -22.01 6.25 -0.81
CA ASP A 186 -20.65 5.86 -0.42
C ASP A 186 -20.23 4.58 -1.14
N LYS A 187 -21.11 3.58 -1.23
CA LYS A 187 -20.84 2.35 -2.01
C LYS A 187 -20.53 2.69 -3.47
N VAL A 188 -21.36 3.53 -4.10
CA VAL A 188 -21.16 3.97 -5.49
C VAL A 188 -19.85 4.74 -5.63
N THR A 189 -19.56 5.65 -4.70
CA THR A 189 -18.34 6.46 -4.70
C THR A 189 -17.10 5.58 -4.58
N LEU A 190 -17.06 4.68 -3.59
CA LEU A 190 -15.94 3.78 -3.36
C LEU A 190 -15.69 2.88 -4.58
N ILE A 191 -16.74 2.28 -5.15
CA ILE A 191 -16.61 1.44 -6.36
C ILE A 191 -16.09 2.29 -7.53
N LYS A 192 -16.69 3.46 -7.78
CA LYS A 192 -16.33 4.32 -8.91
C LYS A 192 -14.85 4.72 -8.91
N PHE A 193 -14.29 5.05 -7.75
CA PHE A 193 -12.90 5.50 -7.65
C PHE A 193 -11.88 4.38 -7.50
N ASN A 194 -12.26 3.20 -7.01
CA ASN A 194 -11.31 2.13 -6.68
C ASN A 194 -11.41 0.88 -7.57
N LEU A 195 -12.50 0.70 -8.34
CA LEU A 195 -12.70 -0.53 -9.11
C LEU A 195 -11.63 -0.74 -10.20
N LEU A 196 -11.26 0.31 -10.93
CA LEU A 196 -10.26 0.19 -12.00
C LEU A 196 -8.84 -0.09 -11.45
N PRO A 197 -8.32 0.63 -10.43
CA PRO A 197 -7.06 0.25 -9.79
C PRO A 197 -7.06 -1.17 -9.23
N LEU A 198 -8.17 -1.60 -8.61
CA LEU A 198 -8.31 -2.95 -8.06
C LEU A 198 -8.39 -4.01 -9.16
N LEU A 199 -8.98 -3.70 -10.31
CA LEU A 199 -8.94 -4.56 -11.49
C LEU A 199 -7.51 -4.76 -11.98
N CYS A 200 -6.70 -3.69 -12.07
CA CYS A 200 -5.29 -3.80 -12.47
C CYS A 200 -4.49 -4.65 -11.49
N ILE A 201 -4.68 -4.46 -10.18
CA ILE A 201 -4.05 -5.30 -9.15
C ILE A 201 -4.48 -6.75 -9.31
N ASN A 202 -5.78 -7.02 -9.52
CA ASN A 202 -6.29 -8.36 -9.77
C ASN A 202 -5.61 -9.00 -11.00
N CYS A 203 -5.48 -8.26 -12.10
CA CYS A 203 -4.74 -8.72 -13.29
C CYS A 203 -3.29 -9.10 -12.96
N THR A 204 -2.58 -8.29 -12.16
CA THR A 204 -1.20 -8.63 -11.75
C THR A 204 -1.12 -9.88 -10.88
N LEU A 205 -2.12 -10.12 -10.02
CA LEU A 205 -2.20 -11.31 -9.18
C LEU A 205 -2.59 -12.57 -9.97
N SER A 206 -3.23 -12.41 -11.12
CA SER A 206 -3.68 -13.48 -12.01
C SER A 206 -2.77 -13.71 -13.21
N TYR A 207 -1.65 -12.99 -13.28
CA TYR A 207 -0.66 -13.15 -14.34
C TYR A 207 0.19 -14.39 -14.10
N LYS A 208 0.21 -15.30 -15.08
CA LYS A 208 1.02 -16.51 -15.11
C LYS A 208 2.26 -16.27 -15.98
N THR A 209 3.43 -16.19 -15.36
CA THR A 209 4.71 -15.94 -16.04
C THR A 209 5.11 -17.05 -17.02
N GLU A 210 4.66 -18.29 -16.78
CA GLU A 210 5.01 -19.45 -17.61
C GLU A 210 4.30 -19.44 -18.96
N THR A 211 3.05 -18.97 -18.99
CA THR A 211 2.20 -18.97 -20.18
C THR A 211 2.02 -17.57 -20.79
N ASP A 212 2.55 -16.53 -20.15
CA ASP A 212 2.36 -15.11 -20.52
C ASP A 212 0.87 -14.75 -20.64
N GLN A 213 0.08 -15.21 -19.68
CA GLN A 213 -1.38 -15.07 -19.69
C GLN A 213 -1.91 -14.51 -18.37
N ILE A 214 -2.94 -13.68 -18.45
CA ILE A 214 -3.73 -13.25 -17.30
C ILE A 214 -5.00 -14.10 -17.25
N VAL A 215 -5.11 -14.98 -16.26
CA VAL A 215 -6.27 -15.85 -16.00
C VAL A 215 -6.47 -16.06 -14.50
N GLU A 216 -7.69 -15.85 -14.01
CA GLU A 216 -8.05 -16.14 -12.60
C GLU A 216 -8.35 -17.63 -12.40
N THR A 217 -8.93 -18.27 -13.40
CA THR A 217 -9.23 -19.70 -13.46
C THR A 217 -8.90 -20.27 -14.83
N ASP A 218 -8.64 -21.58 -14.91
CA ASP A 218 -8.40 -22.25 -16.21
C ASP A 218 -9.66 -22.27 -17.10
N SER A 219 -10.81 -21.90 -16.55
CA SER A 219 -12.06 -21.68 -17.28
C SER A 219 -12.26 -20.25 -17.77
N ASP A 220 -11.30 -19.35 -17.58
CA ASP A 220 -11.42 -17.97 -18.09
C ASP A 220 -10.78 -17.82 -19.47
N ALA A 221 -11.26 -16.85 -20.25
CA ALA A 221 -10.59 -16.45 -21.47
C ALA A 221 -9.20 -15.90 -21.12
N PRO A 222 -8.11 -16.46 -21.68
CA PRO A 222 -6.78 -15.94 -21.44
C PRO A 222 -6.60 -14.58 -22.13
N TRP A 223 -6.05 -13.63 -21.39
CA TRP A 223 -5.46 -12.42 -21.95
C TRP A 223 -3.97 -12.63 -22.12
N ASP A 224 -3.52 -12.66 -23.36
CA ASP A 224 -2.12 -12.74 -23.75
C ASP A 224 -1.72 -11.54 -24.63
N SER A 225 -0.45 -11.49 -25.02
CA SER A 225 0.09 -10.45 -25.89
C SER A 225 -0.67 -10.31 -27.22
N ALA A 226 -1.16 -11.41 -27.80
CA ALA A 226 -1.90 -11.38 -29.06
C ALA A 226 -3.27 -10.72 -28.90
N VAL A 227 -4.00 -11.04 -27.82
CA VAL A 227 -5.27 -10.38 -27.50
C VAL A 227 -5.06 -8.89 -27.21
N MET A 228 -3.99 -8.54 -26.50
CA MET A 228 -3.65 -7.14 -26.20
C MET A 228 -3.34 -6.36 -27.48
N GLN A 229 -2.60 -6.95 -28.43
CA GLN A 229 -2.32 -6.36 -29.73
C GLN A 229 -3.60 -6.16 -30.55
N ASP A 230 -4.51 -7.14 -30.56
CA ASP A 230 -5.79 -7.02 -31.28
C ASP A 230 -6.71 -5.93 -30.69
N VAL A 231 -6.65 -5.71 -29.38
CA VAL A 231 -7.52 -4.75 -28.68
C VAL A 231 -6.95 -3.33 -28.70
N TYR A 232 -5.64 -3.19 -28.45
CA TYR A 232 -4.99 -1.90 -28.22
C TYR A 232 -4.05 -1.47 -29.35
N GLY A 233 -3.71 -2.36 -30.28
CA GLY A 233 -2.91 -2.05 -31.48
C GLY A 233 -1.42 -1.80 -31.21
N TYR A 234 -0.89 -2.28 -30.09
CA TYR A 234 0.55 -2.22 -29.77
C TYR A 234 1.37 -3.28 -30.53
#